data_AF-A0A839APY7-F1
#
_entry.id   AF-A0A839APY7-F1
#
_cell.length_a   1.000
_cell.length_b   1.000
_cell.length_c   1.000
_cell.angle_alpha   90.00
_cell.angle_beta   90.00
_cell.angle_gamma   90.00
#
_symmetry.space_group_name_H-M   'P 1'
#
loop_
_entity.id
_entity.type
_entity.pdbx_description
1 polymer ?
#
loop_
_entity_poly.entity_id
_entity_poly.type
_entity_poly.pdbx_seq_one_letter_code
_entity_poly.pdbx_strand_id
1 'polypeptide(L)'
;MKSTVKTNWTKQEFQTYLFIFCMNADYKETKEELKTISVKSNEAVYEKMHSEFEKDNDYVSIQKLQTSINELNYSEEEIKTLFDEIKELFLSDGKYEILERNLMTGLKRLFN
;
A
#
# COMPACT_ATOMS: atom_id res chain seq x y z
N MET A 1 7.20 -7.52 -19.79
CA MET A 1 8.19 -6.42 -19.70
C MET A 1 8.86 -6.52 -18.35
N LYS A 2 10.19 -6.40 -18.27
CA LYS A 2 10.85 -6.21 -16.97
C LYS A 2 10.57 -4.77 -16.53
N SER A 3 9.97 -4.59 -15.36
CA SER A 3 9.78 -3.27 -14.74
C SER A 3 11.14 -2.56 -14.64
N THR A 4 11.21 -1.30 -15.08
CA THR A 4 12.41 -0.45 -14.96
C THR A 4 12.37 0.45 -13.73
N VAL A 5 11.25 0.44 -13.00
CA VAL A 5 11.07 1.26 -11.80
C VAL A 5 11.65 0.50 -10.62
N LYS A 6 12.73 1.04 -10.03
CA LYS A 6 13.38 0.50 -8.84
C LYS A 6 13.23 1.46 -7.68
N THR A 7 13.06 0.91 -6.50
CA THR A 7 13.06 1.66 -5.24
C THR A 7 14.23 1.17 -4.39
N ASN A 8 14.59 1.94 -3.36
CA ASN A 8 15.51 1.48 -2.31
C ASN A 8 14.77 1.47 -0.97
N TRP A 9 13.49 1.11 -1.01
CA TRP A 9 12.64 1.17 0.17
C TRP A 9 13.04 0.09 1.17
N THR A 10 12.83 0.41 2.44
CA THR A 10 12.71 -0.56 3.53
C THR A 10 11.34 -1.21 3.51
N LYS A 11 11.17 -2.32 4.24
CA LYS A 11 9.85 -2.95 4.44
C LYS A 11 8.81 -1.97 5.02
N GLN A 12 9.24 -1.09 5.93
CA GLN A 12 8.35 -0.07 6.52
C GLN A 12 7.90 0.97 5.49
N GLU A 13 8.81 1.45 4.64
CA GLU A 13 8.48 2.40 3.57
C GLU A 13 7.55 1.77 2.52
N PHE A 14 7.81 0.52 2.14
CA PHE A 14 6.94 -0.23 1.24
C PHE A 14 5.52 -0.37 1.80
N GLN A 15 5.39 -0.82 3.06
CA GLN A 15 4.10 -0.99 3.72
C GLN A 15 3.34 0.33 3.81
N THR A 16 4.04 1.42 4.15
CA THR A 16 3.45 2.76 4.23
C THR A 16 2.94 3.23 2.86
N TYR A 17 3.73 3.07 1.81
CA TYR A 17 3.34 3.42 0.44
C TYR A 17 2.15 2.57 -0.06
N LEU A 18 2.14 1.27 0.26
CA LEU A 18 1.03 0.38 -0.05
C LEU A 18 -0.28 0.84 0.60
N PHE A 19 -0.23 1.26 1.86
CA PHE A 19 -1.41 1.78 2.55
C PHE A 19 -1.91 3.09 1.95
N ILE A 20 -1.00 4.01 1.58
CA ILE A 20 -1.35 5.24 0.87
C ILE A 20 -2.05 4.92 -0.46
N PHE A 21 -1.50 3.99 -1.24
CA PHE A 21 -2.12 3.53 -2.49
C PHE A 21 -3.53 2.97 -2.25
N CYS A 22 -3.73 2.19 -1.19
CA CYS A 22 -5.03 1.62 -0.84
C CYS A 22 -6.08 2.67 -0.45
N MET A 23 -5.71 3.65 0.38
CA MET A 23 -6.64 4.73 0.79
C MET A 23 -6.99 5.65 -0.39
N ASN A 24 -6.00 6.02 -1.21
CA ASN A 24 -6.24 6.89 -2.36
C ASN A 24 -7.16 6.23 -3.39
N ALA A 25 -7.08 4.92 -3.56
CA ALA A 25 -7.96 4.17 -4.46
C ALA A 25 -9.43 4.18 -4.02
N ASP A 26 -9.72 4.32 -2.72
CA ASP A 26 -11.09 4.44 -2.20
C ASP A 26 -11.66 5.88 -2.35
N TYR A 27 -10.86 6.86 -2.79
CA TYR A 27 -11.20 8.30 -2.78
C TYR A 27 -11.68 8.84 -1.41
N LYS A 28 -11.51 8.05 -0.35
CA LYS A 28 -11.77 8.40 1.03
C LYS A 28 -10.41 8.49 1.72
N GLU A 29 -9.78 9.65 1.65
CA GLU A 29 -8.79 9.99 2.67
C GLU A 29 -9.55 10.60 3.84
N THR A 30 -10.03 9.76 4.77
CA THR A 30 -10.58 10.29 6.02
C THR A 30 -9.44 10.58 7.00
N LYS A 31 -9.63 11.59 7.86
CA LYS A 31 -8.67 11.93 8.92
C LYS A 31 -8.42 10.77 9.90
N GLU A 32 -9.31 9.79 9.96
CA GLU A 32 -9.24 8.63 10.85
C GLU A 32 -8.34 7.52 10.28
N GLU A 33 -8.35 7.30 8.96
CA GLU A 33 -7.43 6.39 8.26
C GLU A 33 -6.00 6.94 8.26
N LEU A 34 -5.86 8.26 8.06
CA LEU A 34 -4.58 8.97 8.18
C LEU A 34 -3.96 8.80 9.58
N LYS A 35 -4.77 8.84 10.65
CA LYS A 35 -4.31 8.55 12.02
C LYS A 35 -3.89 7.10 12.19
N THR A 36 -4.59 6.16 11.57
CA THR A 36 -4.28 4.73 11.70
C THR A 36 -2.92 4.40 11.10
N ILE A 37 -2.60 4.99 9.95
CA ILE A 37 -1.28 4.86 9.33
C ILE A 37 -0.22 5.63 10.10
N SER A 38 -0.49 6.88 10.50
CA SER A 38 0.42 7.70 11.31
C SER A 38 0.83 7.05 12.64
N VAL A 39 -0.02 6.23 13.25
CA VAL A 39 0.31 5.51 14.49
C VAL A 39 1.15 4.25 14.23
N LYS A 40 0.97 3.60 13.08
CA LYS A 40 1.75 2.39 12.67
C LYS A 40 3.07 2.73 11.96
N SER A 41 3.16 3.88 11.30
CA SER A 41 4.32 4.34 10.55
C SER A 41 5.00 5.51 11.27
N ASN A 42 6.33 5.59 11.20
CA ASN A 42 7.04 6.77 11.66
C ASN A 42 6.55 7.98 10.84
N GLU A 43 6.14 9.07 11.47
CA GLU A 43 5.62 10.28 10.80
C GLU A 43 6.52 10.74 9.65
N ALA A 44 7.84 10.70 9.83
CA ALA A 44 8.81 11.05 8.78
C ALA A 44 8.78 10.08 7.58
N VAL A 45 8.52 8.79 7.83
CA VAL A 45 8.35 7.79 6.77
C VAL A 45 7.05 8.04 6.02
N TYR A 46 5.96 8.34 6.74
CA TYR A 46 4.69 8.68 6.13
C TYR A 46 4.79 9.90 5.23
N GLU A 47 5.31 11.03 5.73
CA GLU A 47 5.47 12.26 4.94
C GLU A 47 6.32 12.03 3.68
N LYS A 48 7.42 11.28 3.83
CA LYS A 48 8.29 10.91 2.70
C LYS A 48 7.52 10.11 1.65
N MET A 49 6.84 9.04 2.07
CA MET A 49 6.15 8.14 1.14
C MET A 49 4.94 8.80 0.49
N HIS A 50 4.21 9.65 1.23
CA HIS A 50 3.09 10.42 0.70
C HIS A 50 3.56 11.44 -0.34
N SER A 51 4.63 12.19 -0.04
CA SER A 51 5.23 13.14 -0.98
C SER A 51 5.80 12.47 -2.24
N GLU A 52 6.18 11.19 -2.15
CA GLU A 52 6.57 10.39 -3.31
C GLU A 52 5.34 9.96 -4.11
N PHE A 53 4.32 9.44 -3.42
CA PHE A 53 3.06 8.98 -4.01
C PHE A 53 2.33 10.06 -4.81
N GLU A 54 2.25 11.30 -4.29
CA GLU A 54 1.60 12.43 -4.98
C GLU A 54 2.19 12.74 -6.36
N LYS A 55 3.42 12.31 -6.63
CA LYS A 55 4.11 12.50 -7.92
C LYS A 55 3.92 11.32 -8.86
N ASP A 56 3.42 10.21 -8.36
CA ASP A 56 3.27 8.96 -9.10
C ASP A 56 1.83 8.83 -9.63
N ASN A 57 1.71 8.34 -10.86
CA ASN A 57 0.42 7.87 -11.36
C ASN A 57 0.23 6.38 -11.04
N ASP A 58 -1.00 5.88 -11.24
CA ASP A 58 -1.34 4.47 -10.94
C ASP A 58 -0.36 3.46 -11.55
N TYR A 59 0.07 3.67 -12.79
CA TYR A 59 1.02 2.78 -13.45
C TYR A 59 2.37 2.74 -12.72
N VAL A 60 2.92 3.91 -12.37
CA VAL A 60 4.19 4.00 -11.63
C VAL A 60 4.06 3.37 -10.24
N SER A 61 2.97 3.67 -9.52
CA SER A 61 2.69 3.09 -8.19
C SER A 61 2.62 1.56 -8.24
N ILE A 62 1.90 1.00 -9.20
CA ILE A 62 1.79 -0.45 -9.41
C ILE A 62 3.16 -1.06 -9.71
N GLN A 63 3.98 -0.44 -10.56
CA GLN A 63 5.33 -0.93 -10.86
C GLN A 63 6.26 -0.87 -9.64
N LYS A 64 6.20 0.19 -8.84
CA LYS A 64 6.96 0.30 -7.58
C LYS A 64 6.57 -0.80 -6.60
N LEU A 65 5.27 -1.02 -6.40
CA LEU A 65 4.78 -2.08 -5.50
C LEU A 65 5.24 -3.46 -5.97
N GLN A 66 5.08 -3.76 -7.26
CA GLN A 66 5.45 -5.06 -7.82
C GLN A 66 6.95 -5.33 -7.75
N THR A 67 7.78 -4.30 -7.96
CA THR A 67 9.23 -4.49 -7.94
C THR A 67 9.74 -4.59 -6.50
N SER A 68 9.24 -3.73 -5.62
CA SER A 68 9.70 -3.65 -4.22
C SER A 68 9.33 -4.88 -3.40
N ILE A 69 8.13 -5.45 -3.57
CA ILE A 69 7.73 -6.65 -2.83
C ILE A 69 8.69 -7.83 -3.11
N ASN A 70 9.15 -7.94 -4.36
CA ASN A 70 10.09 -8.97 -4.79
C ASN A 70 11.52 -8.71 -4.26
N GLU A 71 11.97 -7.45 -4.29
CA GLU A 71 13.32 -7.08 -3.83
C GLU A 71 13.46 -7.16 -2.30
N LEU A 72 12.36 -6.93 -1.56
CA LEU A 72 12.34 -6.94 -0.09
C LEU A 72 12.23 -8.34 0.53
N ASN A 73 12.10 -9.39 -0.29
CA ASN A 73 12.04 -10.79 0.15
C ASN A 73 11.01 -11.02 1.26
N TYR A 74 9.76 -10.58 1.03
CA TYR A 74 8.67 -10.87 1.95
C TYR A 74 8.39 -12.38 2.00
N SER A 75 8.20 -12.92 3.20
CA SER A 75 7.68 -14.28 3.37
C SER A 75 6.17 -14.33 3.09
N GLU A 76 5.65 -15.53 2.83
CA GLU A 76 4.20 -15.73 2.67
C GLU A 76 3.42 -15.26 3.90
N GLU A 77 3.98 -15.45 5.10
CA GLU A 77 3.37 -14.98 6.36
C GLU A 77 3.33 -13.45 6.42
N GLU A 78 4.41 -12.77 6.03
CA GLU A 78 4.44 -11.31 6.01
C GLU A 78 3.48 -10.73 4.96
N ILE A 79 3.38 -11.36 3.78
CA ILE A 79 2.39 -10.99 2.75
C ILE A 79 0.97 -11.16 3.29
N LYS A 80 0.70 -12.28 3.99
CA LYS A 80 -0.60 -12.51 4.62
C LYS A 80 -0.91 -11.41 5.65
N THR A 81 0.05 -11.06 6.50
CA THR A 81 -0.11 -9.97 7.48
C THR A 81 -0.43 -8.65 6.80
N LEU A 82 0.27 -8.29 5.71
CA LEU A 82 -0.04 -7.07 4.95
C LEU A 82 -1.49 -7.05 4.47
N PHE A 83 -1.99 -8.16 3.93
CA PHE A 83 -3.37 -8.24 3.45
C PHE A 83 -4.40 -8.19 4.57
N ASP A 84 -4.11 -8.78 5.73
CA ASP A 84 -4.96 -8.68 6.92
C ASP A 84 -5.04 -7.22 7.39
N GLU A 85 -3.92 -6.48 7.41
CA GLU A 85 -3.90 -5.07 7.78
C GLU A 85 -4.62 -4.15 6.79
N ILE A 86 -4.47 -4.39 5.48
CA ILE A 86 -5.23 -3.66 4.44
C ILE A 86 -6.73 -3.91 4.62
N LYS A 87 -7.12 -5.14 4.95
CA LYS A 87 -8.53 -5.47 5.20
C LYS A 87 -9.06 -4.78 6.45
N GLU A 88 -8.27 -4.70 7.52
CA GLU A 88 -8.63 -3.91 8.71
C GLU A 88 -8.78 -2.43 8.38
N LEU A 89 -7.89 -1.88 7.54
CA LEU A 89 -7.97 -0.50 7.06
C LEU A 89 -9.30 -0.23 6.34
N PHE A 90 -9.66 -1.08 5.36
CA PHE A 90 -10.94 -0.97 4.64
C PHE A 90 -12.17 -1.16 5.52
N LEU A 91 -12.08 -2.01 6.56
CA LEU A 91 -13.20 -2.23 7.47
C LEU A 91 -13.37 -1.11 8.51
N SER A 92 -12.44 -0.16 8.59
CA SER A 92 -12.47 0.91 9.59
C SER A 92 -13.63 1.89 9.40
N ASP A 93 -14.11 2.07 8.16
CA ASP A 93 -15.28 2.91 7.84
C ASP A 93 -16.63 2.15 7.97
N GLY A 94 -16.58 0.84 8.28
CA GLY A 94 -17.73 -0.04 8.47
C GLY A 94 -18.32 -0.64 7.19
N LYS A 95 -17.72 -0.44 6.00
CA LYS A 95 -18.25 -0.96 4.73
C LYS A 95 -17.15 -1.52 3.84
N TYR A 96 -17.14 -2.84 3.65
CA TYR A 96 -16.27 -3.48 2.66
C TYR A 96 -16.90 -3.47 1.25
N GLU A 97 -16.65 -2.39 0.52
CA GLU A 97 -17.25 -2.06 -0.78
C GLU A 97 -16.68 -2.90 -1.94
N ILE A 98 -17.38 -2.87 -3.09
CA ILE A 98 -16.99 -3.64 -4.28
C ILE A 98 -15.62 -3.18 -4.82
N LEU A 99 -15.33 -1.89 -4.70
CA LEU A 99 -14.07 -1.30 -5.16
C LEU A 99 -12.87 -1.88 -4.39
N GLU A 100 -12.96 -1.91 -3.06
CA GLU A 100 -11.93 -2.47 -2.18
C GLU A 100 -11.71 -3.97 -2.42
N ARG A 101 -12.78 -4.72 -2.70
CA ARG A 101 -12.69 -6.14 -3.11
C ARG A 101 -11.92 -6.31 -4.41
N ASN A 102 -12.17 -5.46 -5.38
CA ASN A 102 -11.49 -5.49 -6.67
C ASN A 102 -10.01 -5.12 -6.52
N LEU A 103 -9.71 -4.09 -5.72
CA LEU A 103 -8.36 -3.69 -5.39
C LEU A 103 -7.58 -4.78 -4.66
N MET A 104 -8.17 -5.39 -3.63
CA MET A 104 -7.61 -6.53 -2.91
C MET A 104 -7.32 -7.70 -3.85
N THR A 105 -8.22 -7.98 -4.79
CA THR A 105 -8.03 -9.03 -5.81
C THR A 105 -6.89 -8.68 -6.77
N GLY A 106 -6.76 -7.41 -7.17
CA GLY A 106 -5.66 -6.91 -8.00
C GLY A 106 -4.31 -7.05 -7.31
N LEU A 107 -4.20 -6.61 -6.05
CA LEU A 107 -2.98 -6.70 -5.25
C LEU A 107 -2.55 -8.16 -5.03
N LYS A 108 -3.49 -9.07 -4.76
CA LYS A 108 -3.19 -10.52 -4.64
C LYS A 108 -2.59 -11.11 -5.90
N ARG A 109 -3.02 -10.66 -7.08
CA ARG A 109 -2.43 -11.10 -8.36
C ARG A 109 -1.04 -10.50 -8.61
N LEU A 110 -0.77 -9.33 -8.02
CA LEU A 110 0.49 -8.60 -8.19
C LEU A 110 1.59 -9.13 -7.26
N PHE A 111 1.23 -9.67 -6.10
CA PHE A 111 2.14 -10.27 -5.12
C PHE A 111 2.30 -11.80 -5.27
N ASN A 112 1.68 -12.40 -6.29
CA ASN A 112 1.73 -13.83 -6.61
C ASN A 112 2.79 -14.16 -7.68
#